data_AF-A0A158P5H0-F1
#
_entry.id   AF-A0A158P5H0-F1
#
_cell.length_a   1.000
_cell.length_b   1.000
_cell.length_c   1.000
_cell.angle_alpha   90.00
_cell.angle_beta   90.00
_cell.angle_gamma   90.00
#
_symmetry.space_group_name_H-M   'P 1'
#
loop_
_entity.id
_entity.type
_entity.pdbx_description
1 polymer ?
#
loop_
_entity_poly.entity_id
_entity_poly.type
_entity_poly.pdbx_seq_one_letter_code
_entity_poly.pdbx_strand_id
1 'polypeptide(L)'
;MDEIKSNYCHSQIEPSSLLGCSLLRKNVFSQVVFWVASIALISKAVYRLYLVITTSIEVSEPTDFIHRYENILDQLYPLCLGLIIMHFELNCSLYIKHLDCYHLIVSNHFGKASLEFVKKWVKTIRFWVIVAFIYEAVTTSTNNYLRYFNKFGFTVNMFAIVSIELIGQLSYILAIQFMIECCIYCQSTFIPSNTLLDTLSNRNKLSSPLDINRMAKSTRVYYIKTIKSIRYMDRFLAYAILVFYLYFIGHCIFVFSSTLNIGSSPYMLCYSVFRFFGESSYLVPVTYHLIRVNQLSVQIFDKVYQLSFSFNSDQSIEAINEINLFLLRINRNDVGFTFADLCLVSPSFVSSLVSISFNFCY
;
A
#
# COMPACT_ATOMS: atom_id res chain seq x y z
N MET A 1 -25.20 9.64 25.73
CA MET A 1 -23.90 9.35 25.08
C MET A 1 -24.26 8.54 23.86
N ASP A 2 -24.63 9.27 22.82
CA ASP A 2 -25.72 8.86 21.95
C ASP A 2 -25.24 8.08 20.73
N GLU A 3 -26.04 7.06 20.41
CA GLU A 3 -25.92 6.20 19.24
C GLU A 3 -25.82 7.03 17.95
N ILE A 4 -24.64 7.06 17.36
CA ILE A 4 -24.51 7.26 15.91
C ILE A 4 -24.84 5.92 15.25
N LYS A 5 -26.14 5.59 15.17
CA LYS A 5 -26.63 4.63 14.18
C LYS A 5 -26.57 5.34 12.83
N SER A 6 -25.44 5.22 12.14
CA SER A 6 -25.40 5.54 10.72
C SER A 6 -26.29 4.55 10.00
N ASN A 7 -27.25 5.07 9.22
CA ASN A 7 -28.02 4.30 8.26
C ASN A 7 -27.07 3.69 7.22
N TYR A 8 -26.51 2.52 7.55
CA TYR A 8 -25.73 1.69 6.64
C TYR A 8 -26.67 1.12 5.58
N CYS A 9 -26.72 1.80 4.43
CA CYS A 9 -27.48 1.36 3.26
C CYS A 9 -26.94 0.00 2.79
N HIS A 10 -27.84 -0.98 2.66
CA HIS A 10 -27.57 -2.43 2.60
C HIS A 10 -26.85 -2.94 1.32
N SER A 11 -26.36 -2.05 0.45
CA SER A 11 -25.72 -2.40 -0.83
C SER A 11 -24.25 -1.99 -0.94
N GLN A 12 -23.59 -1.69 0.19
CA GLN A 12 -22.20 -1.23 0.18
C GLN A 12 -21.23 -2.33 -0.27
N ILE A 13 -20.34 -1.96 -1.20
CA ILE A 13 -19.17 -2.77 -1.59
C ILE A 13 -18.35 -2.98 -0.33
N GLU A 14 -18.38 -4.21 0.19
CA GLU A 14 -17.60 -4.57 1.37
C GLU A 14 -16.11 -4.69 1.00
N PRO A 15 -15.19 -4.25 1.88
CA PRO A 15 -13.78 -4.52 1.72
C PRO A 15 -13.55 -6.02 1.62
N SER A 16 -12.56 -6.40 0.80
CA SER A 16 -12.26 -7.82 0.55
C SER A 16 -11.19 -8.36 1.50
N SER A 17 -10.39 -7.46 2.07
CA SER A 17 -9.32 -7.74 3.02
C SER A 17 -9.86 -7.90 4.43
N LEU A 18 -9.25 -8.80 5.18
CA LEU A 18 -9.60 -9.04 6.59
C LEU A 18 -9.38 -7.79 7.45
N LEU A 19 -8.30 -7.04 7.20
CA LEU A 19 -8.04 -5.77 7.88
C LEU A 19 -9.11 -4.71 7.56
N GLY A 20 -9.48 -4.53 6.29
CA GLY A 20 -10.54 -3.60 5.90
C GLY A 20 -11.88 -3.95 6.55
N CYS A 21 -12.24 -5.23 6.58
CA CYS A 21 -13.44 -5.72 7.28
C CYS A 21 -13.40 -5.44 8.78
N SER A 22 -12.24 -5.62 9.41
CA SER A 22 -12.06 -5.35 10.84
C SER A 22 -12.21 -3.87 11.17
N LEU A 23 -11.63 -2.98 10.36
CA LEU A 23 -11.71 -1.53 10.58
C LEU A 23 -13.13 -0.98 10.47
N LEU A 24 -14.00 -1.63 9.68
CA LEU A 24 -15.42 -1.29 9.57
C LEU A 24 -16.27 -1.72 10.77
N ARG A 25 -15.67 -2.21 11.87
CA ARG A 25 -16.37 -2.63 13.11
C ARG A 25 -17.45 -3.70 12.91
N LYS A 26 -17.43 -4.43 11.79
CA LYS A 26 -18.38 -5.51 11.55
C LYS A 26 -18.21 -6.68 12.51
N ASN A 27 -17.00 -6.86 13.03
CA ASN A 27 -16.68 -7.92 13.98
C ASN A 27 -15.77 -7.40 15.09
N VAL A 28 -16.32 -7.22 16.30
CA VAL A 28 -15.54 -6.78 17.48
C VAL A 28 -14.40 -7.76 17.78
N PHE A 29 -14.61 -9.06 17.52
CA PHE A 29 -13.59 -10.07 17.72
C PHE A 29 -12.36 -9.84 16.84
N SER A 30 -12.54 -9.51 15.54
CA SER A 30 -11.38 -9.29 14.66
C SER A 30 -10.56 -8.08 15.10
N GLN A 31 -11.22 -7.02 15.60
CA GLN A 31 -10.52 -5.86 16.13
C GLN A 31 -9.67 -6.22 17.34
N VAL A 32 -10.26 -6.94 18.31
CA VAL A 32 -9.52 -7.41 19.48
C VAL A 32 -8.33 -8.27 19.06
N VAL A 33 -8.50 -9.16 18.08
CA VAL A 33 -7.40 -9.99 17.55
C VAL A 33 -6.27 -9.13 16.97
N PHE A 34 -6.58 -8.13 16.13
CA PHE A 34 -5.55 -7.26 15.55
C PHE A 34 -4.86 -6.38 16.60
N TRP A 35 -5.59 -5.89 17.60
CA TRP A 35 -5.01 -5.16 18.74
C TRP A 35 -4.05 -6.03 19.55
N VAL A 36 -4.48 -7.25 19.90
CA VAL A 36 -3.64 -8.20 20.64
C VAL A 36 -2.41 -8.57 19.81
N ALA A 37 -2.57 -8.83 18.51
CA ALA A 37 -1.46 -9.14 17.62
C ALA A 37 -0.46 -7.98 17.52
N SER A 38 -0.96 -6.74 17.37
CA SER A 38 -0.13 -5.53 17.33
C SER A 38 0.66 -5.34 18.63
N ILE A 39 0.00 -5.41 19.78
CA ILE A 39 0.65 -5.29 21.09
C ILE A 39 1.68 -6.39 21.30
N ALA A 40 1.37 -7.63 20.91
CA ALA A 40 2.29 -8.76 21.01
C ALA A 40 3.54 -8.55 20.14
N LEU A 41 3.38 -8.08 18.90
CA LEU A 41 4.48 -7.78 17.98
C LEU A 41 5.39 -6.67 18.54
N ILE A 42 4.80 -5.56 18.99
CA ILE A 42 5.54 -4.43 19.58
C ILE A 42 6.28 -4.89 20.84
N SER A 43 5.59 -5.59 21.75
CA SER A 43 6.17 -6.04 23.02
C SER A 43 7.32 -7.02 22.80
N LYS A 44 7.15 -7.99 21.88
CA LYS A 44 8.21 -8.93 21.49
C LYS A 44 9.43 -8.20 20.93
N ALA A 45 9.22 -7.25 20.04
CA ALA A 45 10.29 -6.50 19.40
C ALA A 45 11.05 -5.63 20.40
N VAL A 46 10.33 -4.87 21.24
CA VAL A 46 10.93 -4.01 22.28
C VAL A 46 11.72 -4.85 23.28
N TYR A 47 11.17 -5.97 23.75
CA TYR A 47 11.85 -6.87 24.67
C TYR A 47 13.15 -7.43 24.06
N ARG A 48 13.12 -7.87 22.80
CA ARG A 48 14.32 -8.39 22.12
C ARG A 48 15.34 -7.30 21.81
N LEU A 49 14.90 -6.11 21.40
CA LEU A 49 15.79 -4.96 21.21
C LEU A 49 16.46 -4.57 22.52
N TYR A 50 15.71 -4.53 23.62
CA TYR A 50 16.26 -4.27 24.95
C TYR A 50 17.36 -5.29 25.28
N LEU A 51 17.08 -6.59 25.13
CA LEU A 51 18.07 -7.64 25.36
C LEU A 51 19.34 -7.44 24.52
N VAL A 52 19.20 -7.28 23.20
CA VAL A 52 20.34 -7.09 22.27
C VAL A 52 21.17 -5.87 22.64
N ILE A 53 20.53 -4.77 23.07
CA ILE A 53 21.24 -3.56 23.49
C ILE A 53 21.93 -3.78 24.84
N THR A 54 21.27 -4.37 25.82
CA THR A 54 21.85 -4.55 27.16
C THR A 54 22.99 -5.57 27.18
N THR A 55 22.86 -6.72 26.51
CA THR A 55 23.91 -7.76 26.52
C THR A 55 25.17 -7.29 25.81
N SER A 56 25.04 -6.37 24.85
CA SER A 56 26.17 -5.82 24.10
C SER A 56 27.05 -4.83 24.87
N ILE A 57 26.57 -4.34 26.03
CA ILE A 57 27.36 -3.44 26.90
C ILE A 57 28.39 -4.26 27.69
N GLU A 58 28.16 -5.57 27.87
CA GLU A 58 28.98 -6.43 28.73
C GLU A 58 30.08 -7.21 28.00
N VAL A 59 30.01 -7.37 26.66
CA VAL A 59 30.96 -8.17 25.88
C VAL A 59 31.44 -7.39 24.65
N SER A 60 32.63 -6.80 24.75
CA SER A 60 33.24 -5.99 23.69
C SER A 60 34.17 -6.83 22.80
N GLU A 61 33.63 -7.51 21.79
CA GLU A 61 34.41 -8.05 20.67
C GLU A 61 34.00 -7.41 19.32
N PRO A 62 34.96 -6.95 18.50
CA PRO A 62 34.69 -6.15 17.30
C PRO A 62 34.13 -6.94 16.09
N THR A 63 34.16 -8.27 16.11
CA THR A 63 33.60 -9.12 15.03
C THR A 63 32.08 -9.30 15.11
N ASP A 64 31.42 -8.84 16.17
CA ASP A 64 29.99 -9.04 16.44
C ASP A 64 29.08 -7.91 15.91
N PHE A 65 29.64 -6.83 15.34
CA PHE A 65 28.86 -5.66 14.93
C PHE A 65 27.83 -5.93 13.81
N ILE A 66 28.21 -6.72 12.80
CA ILE A 66 27.33 -7.02 11.66
C ILE A 66 26.15 -7.89 12.12
N HIS A 67 26.43 -8.93 12.91
CA HIS A 67 25.41 -9.82 13.43
C HIS A 67 24.47 -9.11 14.42
N ARG A 68 25.02 -8.19 15.23
CA ARG A 68 24.21 -7.32 16.09
C ARG A 68 23.26 -6.42 15.30
N TYR A 69 23.73 -5.83 14.21
CA TYR A 69 22.90 -4.98 13.35
C TYR A 69 21.80 -5.78 12.65
N GLU A 70 22.11 -6.99 12.18
CA GLU A 70 21.12 -7.95 11.65
C GLU A 70 20.02 -8.25 12.68
N ASN A 71 20.42 -8.57 13.91
CA ASN A 71 19.47 -8.84 14.99
C ASN A 71 18.58 -7.63 15.30
N ILE A 72 19.12 -6.40 15.25
CA ILE A 72 18.34 -5.17 15.42
C ILE A 72 17.33 -5.02 14.27
N LEU A 73 17.76 -5.18 13.02
CA LEU A 73 16.91 -5.06 11.85
C LEU A 73 15.77 -6.10 11.85
N ASP A 74 16.09 -7.33 12.22
CA ASP A 74 15.12 -8.41 12.41
C ASP A 74 14.05 -8.08 13.46
N GLN A 75 14.37 -7.26 14.48
CA GLN A 75 13.40 -6.78 15.46
C GLN A 75 12.69 -5.48 15.04
N LEU A 76 13.30 -4.65 14.20
CA LEU A 76 12.63 -3.47 13.66
C LEU A 76 11.44 -3.86 12.79
N TYR A 77 11.52 -4.97 12.06
CA TYR A 77 10.40 -5.48 11.25
C TYR A 77 9.10 -5.72 12.04
N PRO A 78 9.06 -6.59 13.08
CA PRO A 78 7.84 -6.82 13.86
C PRO A 78 7.39 -5.57 14.61
N LEU A 79 8.32 -4.71 15.05
CA LEU A 79 7.99 -3.42 15.67
C LEU A 79 7.20 -2.53 14.70
N CYS A 80 7.77 -2.33 13.52
CA CYS A 80 7.19 -1.55 12.43
C CYS A 80 5.81 -2.09 12.02
N LEU A 81 5.68 -3.40 11.82
CA LEU A 81 4.40 -4.04 11.50
C LEU A 81 3.36 -3.83 12.60
N GLY A 82 3.73 -4.02 13.86
CA GLY A 82 2.84 -3.79 14.99
C GLY A 82 2.36 -2.34 15.05
N LEU A 83 3.27 -1.37 14.84
CA LEU A 83 2.95 0.05 14.80
C LEU A 83 2.04 0.42 13.60
N ILE A 84 2.23 -0.20 12.43
CA ILE A 84 1.36 -0.01 11.26
C ILE A 84 -0.06 -0.48 11.58
N ILE A 85 -0.22 -1.70 12.14
CA ILE A 85 -1.53 -2.24 12.49
C ILE A 85 -2.22 -1.33 13.51
N MET A 86 -1.50 -0.88 14.54
CA MET A 86 -2.01 0.07 15.53
C MET A 86 -2.40 1.40 14.88
N HIS A 87 -1.60 1.91 13.96
CA HIS A 87 -1.87 3.13 13.22
C HIS A 87 -3.17 3.04 12.41
N PHE A 88 -3.42 1.91 11.74
CA PHE A 88 -4.65 1.67 11.00
C PHE A 88 -5.88 1.66 11.90
N GLU A 89 -5.80 1.00 13.05
CA GLU A 89 -6.89 0.97 14.04
C GLU A 89 -7.19 2.36 14.62
N LEU A 90 -6.15 3.13 14.97
CA LEU A 90 -6.31 4.49 15.50
C LEU A 90 -6.86 5.49 14.47
N ASN A 91 -6.47 5.33 13.20
CA ASN A 91 -6.86 6.24 12.11
C ASN A 91 -8.03 5.69 11.27
N CYS A 92 -8.78 4.71 11.78
CA CYS A 92 -9.87 4.05 11.06
C CYS A 92 -10.94 5.05 10.54
N SER A 93 -11.09 6.20 11.20
CA SER A 93 -12.01 7.26 10.78
C SER A 93 -11.67 7.87 9.40
N LEU A 94 -10.39 7.91 9.01
CA LEU A 94 -9.97 8.36 7.67
C LEU A 94 -10.35 7.34 6.61
N TYR A 95 -10.17 6.05 6.91
CA TYR A 95 -10.56 4.96 6.02
C TYR A 95 -12.08 4.93 5.80
N ILE A 96 -12.88 5.11 6.85
CA ILE A 96 -14.35 5.21 6.72
C ILE A 96 -14.75 6.40 5.84
N LYS A 97 -14.18 7.60 6.08
CA LYS A 97 -14.44 8.79 5.24
C LYS A 97 -14.07 8.57 3.77
N HIS A 98 -12.99 7.84 3.51
CA HIS A 98 -12.63 7.44 2.15
C HIS A 98 -13.68 6.53 1.53
N LEU A 99 -14.11 5.49 2.22
CA LEU A 99 -15.14 4.56 1.73
C LEU A 99 -16.48 5.25 1.48
N ASP A 100 -16.89 6.19 2.34
CA ASP A 100 -18.09 6.99 2.11
C ASP A 100 -17.99 7.82 0.81
N CYS A 101 -16.83 8.46 0.60
CA CYS A 101 -16.56 9.20 -0.64
C CYS A 101 -16.53 8.26 -1.86
N TYR A 102 -15.91 7.10 -1.72
CA TYR A 102 -15.85 6.06 -2.76
C TYR A 102 -17.24 5.62 -3.17
N HIS A 103 -18.10 5.27 -2.22
CA HIS A 103 -19.47 4.86 -2.49
C HIS A 103 -20.27 5.95 -3.21
N LEU A 104 -20.15 7.21 -2.77
CA LEU A 104 -20.83 8.34 -3.40
C LEU A 104 -20.40 8.56 -4.86
N ILE A 105 -19.13 8.31 -5.18
CA ILE A 105 -18.61 8.41 -6.55
C ILE A 105 -19.14 7.25 -7.40
N VAL A 106 -19.11 6.03 -6.86
CA VAL A 106 -19.44 4.79 -7.58
C VAL A 106 -20.95 4.63 -7.80
N SER A 107 -21.80 5.08 -6.87
CA SER A 107 -23.27 4.96 -6.98
C SER A 107 -23.87 5.80 -8.11
N ASN A 108 -23.23 6.92 -8.49
CA ASN A 108 -23.79 7.90 -9.41
C ASN A 108 -23.50 7.60 -10.90
N HIS A 109 -23.92 6.43 -11.38
CA HIS A 109 -23.89 5.95 -12.80
C HIS A 109 -22.65 5.19 -13.30
N PHE A 110 -21.57 5.06 -12.52
CA PHE A 110 -20.35 4.35 -12.95
C PHE A 110 -20.07 3.03 -12.21
N GLY A 111 -21.04 2.61 -11.38
CA GLY A 111 -20.87 1.52 -10.44
C GLY A 111 -20.42 0.21 -11.06
N LYS A 112 -20.94 -0.15 -12.24
CA LYS A 112 -20.64 -1.43 -12.88
C LYS A 112 -19.17 -1.53 -13.32
N ALA A 113 -18.65 -0.53 -14.02
CA ALA A 113 -17.27 -0.54 -14.54
C ALA A 113 -16.24 -0.50 -13.40
N SER A 114 -16.45 0.37 -12.40
CA SER A 114 -15.58 0.43 -11.22
C SER A 114 -15.63 -0.88 -10.41
N LEU A 115 -16.80 -1.49 -10.26
CA LEU A 115 -16.96 -2.76 -9.55
C LEU A 115 -16.28 -3.93 -10.27
N GLU A 116 -16.42 -4.02 -11.60
CA GLU A 116 -15.75 -5.05 -12.41
C GLU A 116 -14.23 -4.92 -12.32
N PHE A 117 -13.70 -3.69 -12.35
CA PHE A 117 -12.28 -3.42 -12.14
C PHE A 117 -11.79 -3.89 -10.76
N VAL A 118 -12.50 -3.52 -9.69
CA VAL A 118 -12.16 -3.94 -8.32
C VAL A 118 -12.21 -5.47 -8.20
N LYS A 119 -13.27 -6.11 -8.69
CA LYS A 119 -13.42 -7.59 -8.65
C LYS A 119 -12.27 -8.30 -9.36
N LYS A 120 -11.85 -7.79 -10.52
CA LYS A 120 -10.72 -8.35 -11.28
C LYS A 120 -9.44 -8.30 -10.46
N TRP A 121 -9.11 -7.14 -9.88
CA TRP A 121 -7.88 -6.99 -9.12
C TRP A 121 -7.88 -7.69 -7.77
N VAL A 122 -9.02 -7.73 -7.06
CA VAL A 122 -9.18 -8.49 -5.82
C VAL A 122 -8.89 -9.98 -6.06
N LYS A 123 -9.33 -10.54 -7.20
CA LYS A 123 -9.03 -11.93 -7.57
C LYS A 123 -7.52 -12.15 -7.75
N THR A 124 -6.84 -11.23 -8.46
CA THR A 124 -5.38 -11.29 -8.66
C THR A 124 -4.63 -11.20 -7.33
N ILE A 125 -5.04 -10.30 -6.43
CA ILE A 125 -4.41 -10.13 -5.12
C ILE A 125 -4.61 -11.36 -4.25
N ARG A 126 -5.81 -11.94 -4.23
CA ARG A 126 -6.06 -13.18 -3.47
C ARG A 126 -5.14 -14.31 -3.91
N PHE A 127 -4.91 -14.44 -5.22
CA PHE A 127 -3.94 -15.40 -5.73
C PHE A 127 -2.52 -15.10 -5.25
N TRP A 128 -2.09 -13.83 -5.34
CA TRP A 128 -0.78 -13.38 -4.84
C TRP A 128 -0.61 -13.65 -3.33
N VAL A 129 -1.62 -13.41 -2.50
CA VAL A 129 -1.59 -13.69 -1.05
C VAL A 129 -1.35 -15.16 -0.76
N ILE A 130 -1.98 -16.07 -1.52
CA ILE A 130 -1.76 -17.52 -1.36
C ILE A 130 -0.31 -17.88 -1.70
N VAL A 131 0.22 -17.35 -2.80
CA VAL A 131 1.61 -17.59 -3.20
C VAL A 131 2.59 -17.02 -2.15
N ALA A 132 2.35 -15.79 -1.68
CA ALA A 132 3.15 -15.16 -0.63
C ALA A 132 3.12 -15.97 0.67
N PHE A 133 1.97 -16.49 1.08
CA PHE A 133 1.86 -17.33 2.27
C PHE A 133 2.65 -18.64 2.15
N ILE A 134 2.57 -19.32 1.00
CA ILE A 134 3.36 -20.53 0.75
C ILE A 134 4.85 -20.21 0.79
N TYR A 135 5.26 -19.10 0.16
CA TYR A 135 6.63 -18.63 0.19
C TYR A 135 7.13 -18.40 1.62
N GLU A 136 6.41 -17.62 2.43
CA GLU A 136 6.80 -17.33 3.82
C GLU A 136 6.81 -18.59 4.70
N ALA A 137 5.87 -19.51 4.47
CA ALA A 137 5.83 -20.75 5.21
C ALA A 137 7.07 -21.61 4.92
N VAL A 138 7.49 -21.71 3.65
CA VAL A 138 8.68 -22.47 3.23
C VAL A 138 9.96 -21.81 3.73
N THR A 139 10.11 -20.50 3.59
CA THR A 139 11.32 -19.78 4.02
C THR A 139 11.48 -19.83 5.53
N THR A 140 10.40 -19.58 6.29
CA THR A 140 10.38 -19.63 7.76
C THR A 140 10.67 -21.04 8.26
N SER A 141 10.06 -22.08 7.66
CA SER A 141 10.32 -23.47 8.04
C SER A 141 11.77 -23.89 7.75
N THR A 142 12.30 -23.50 6.60
CA THR A 142 13.69 -23.80 6.22
C THR A 142 14.68 -23.11 7.16
N ASN A 143 14.48 -21.83 7.46
CA ASN A 143 15.34 -21.09 8.39
C ASN A 143 15.32 -21.69 9.80
N ASN A 144 14.13 -22.03 10.32
CA ASN A 144 14.01 -22.69 11.62
C ASN A 144 14.64 -24.07 11.64
N TYR A 145 14.57 -24.80 10.53
CA TYR A 145 15.24 -26.10 10.41
C TYR A 145 16.76 -26.00 10.48
N LEU A 146 17.34 -25.06 9.74
CA LEU A 146 18.78 -24.85 9.73
C LEU A 146 19.30 -24.34 11.08
N ARG A 147 18.57 -23.41 11.73
CA ARG A 147 19.01 -22.77 12.98
C ARG A 147 18.74 -23.62 14.24
N TYR A 148 17.57 -24.26 14.31
CA TYR A 148 17.09 -24.91 15.55
C TYR A 148 16.95 -26.43 15.43
N PHE A 149 16.29 -26.94 14.39
CA PHE A 149 16.00 -28.38 14.30
C PHE A 149 17.28 -29.23 14.16
N ASN A 150 18.27 -28.75 13.39
CA ASN A 150 19.54 -29.45 13.24
C ASN A 150 20.35 -29.52 14.57
N LYS A 151 20.14 -28.58 15.50
CA LYS A 151 20.94 -28.46 16.72
C LYS A 151 20.28 -29.07 17.96
N PHE A 152 18.94 -29.01 18.06
CA PHE A 152 18.22 -29.33 19.29
C PHE A 152 17.13 -30.42 19.14
N GLY A 153 16.92 -30.99 17.94
CA GLY A 153 15.88 -32.01 17.68
C GLY A 153 14.46 -31.42 17.66
N PHE A 154 13.41 -32.26 17.67
CA PHE A 154 12.01 -31.81 17.67
C PHE A 154 11.44 -31.71 19.09
N THR A 155 11.05 -30.51 19.55
CA THR A 155 10.42 -30.29 20.87
C THR A 155 9.08 -29.54 20.75
N VAL A 156 8.18 -29.69 21.73
CA VAL A 156 6.86 -29.01 21.74
C VAL A 156 6.98 -27.49 21.69
N ASN A 157 8.00 -26.92 22.35
CA ASN A 157 8.27 -25.48 22.33
C ASN A 157 8.58 -24.96 20.91
N MET A 158 9.06 -25.81 20.00
CA MET A 158 9.37 -25.40 18.62
C MET A 158 8.13 -25.22 17.77
N PHE A 159 7.09 -26.06 17.94
CA PHE A 159 5.83 -25.84 17.24
C PHE A 159 5.21 -24.49 17.63
N ALA A 160 5.32 -24.10 18.90
CA ALA A 160 4.87 -22.79 19.37
C ALA A 160 5.65 -21.64 18.72
N ILE A 161 6.98 -21.75 18.67
CA ILE A 161 7.85 -20.72 18.04
C ILE A 161 7.51 -20.55 16.55
N VAL A 162 7.49 -21.65 15.79
CA VAL A 162 7.16 -21.64 14.36
C VAL A 162 5.76 -21.05 14.13
N SER A 163 4.77 -21.45 14.94
CA SER A 163 3.40 -20.92 14.83
C SER A 163 3.35 -19.40 15.06
N ILE A 164 4.06 -18.90 16.07
CA ILE A 164 4.11 -17.45 16.36
C ILE A 164 4.77 -16.69 15.20
N GLU A 165 5.84 -17.23 14.62
CA GLU A 165 6.51 -16.61 13.48
C GLU A 165 5.62 -16.59 12.24
N LEU A 166 4.93 -17.70 11.94
CA LEU A 166 3.97 -17.77 10.84
C LEU A 166 2.80 -16.80 11.01
N ILE A 167 2.31 -16.58 12.24
CA ILE A 167 1.27 -15.56 12.52
C ILE A 167 1.81 -14.16 12.21
N GLY A 168 3.07 -13.88 12.56
CA GLY A 168 3.73 -12.61 12.22
C GLY A 168 3.80 -12.40 10.71
N GLN A 169 4.27 -13.41 9.96
CA GLN A 169 4.35 -13.34 8.50
C GLN A 169 2.98 -13.21 7.84
N LEU A 170 1.98 -13.93 8.34
CA LEU A 170 0.61 -13.78 7.85
C LEU A 170 0.08 -12.35 8.08
N SER A 171 0.35 -11.78 9.25
CA SER A 171 -0.05 -10.40 9.58
C SER A 171 0.58 -9.38 8.61
N TYR A 172 1.84 -9.60 8.21
CA TYR A 172 2.50 -8.78 7.20
C TYR A 172 1.88 -8.92 5.82
N ILE A 173 1.66 -10.14 5.34
CA ILE A 173 1.02 -10.39 4.03
C ILE A 173 -0.36 -9.71 3.99
N LEU A 174 -1.14 -9.82 5.07
CA LEU A 174 -2.45 -9.17 5.18
C LEU A 174 -2.35 -7.64 5.19
N ALA A 175 -1.35 -7.06 5.85
CA ALA A 175 -1.10 -5.62 5.83
C ALA A 175 -0.75 -5.12 4.43
N ILE A 176 0.12 -5.84 3.71
CA ILE A 176 0.47 -5.51 2.32
C ILE A 176 -0.75 -5.65 1.40
N GLN A 177 -1.50 -6.74 1.53
CA GLN A 177 -2.77 -6.93 0.79
C GLN A 177 -3.70 -5.73 1.00
N PHE A 178 -3.86 -5.28 2.25
CA PHE A 178 -4.73 -4.17 2.60
C PHE A 178 -4.26 -2.84 1.99
N MET A 179 -2.96 -2.57 2.01
CA MET A 179 -2.39 -1.40 1.32
C MET A 179 -2.72 -1.42 -0.18
N ILE A 180 -2.50 -2.56 -0.85
CA ILE A 180 -2.77 -2.68 -2.28
C ILE A 180 -4.27 -2.50 -2.58
N GLU A 181 -5.14 -3.09 -1.74
CA GLU A 181 -6.60 -2.94 -1.86
C GLU A 181 -7.03 -1.46 -1.77
N CYS A 182 -6.48 -0.71 -0.82
CA CYS A 182 -6.71 0.73 -0.69
C CYS A 182 -6.31 1.49 -1.96
N CYS A 183 -5.16 1.15 -2.55
CA CYS A 183 -4.73 1.72 -3.83
C CYS A 183 -5.70 1.38 -4.96
N ILE A 184 -6.22 0.14 -5.03
CA ILE A 184 -7.20 -0.25 -6.06
C ILE A 184 -8.50 0.53 -5.92
N TYR A 185 -8.99 0.75 -4.71
CA TYR A 185 -10.15 1.60 -4.50
C TYR A 185 -9.90 3.01 -5.03
N CYS A 186 -8.74 3.61 -4.70
CA CYS A 186 -8.33 4.89 -5.26
C CYS A 186 -8.28 4.88 -6.80
N GLN A 187 -7.65 3.88 -7.42
CA GLN A 187 -7.59 3.74 -8.88
C GLN A 187 -8.99 3.66 -9.49
N SER A 188 -9.89 2.91 -8.88
CA SER A 188 -11.24 2.72 -9.41
C SER A 188 -12.11 3.98 -9.34
N THR A 189 -11.78 4.95 -8.48
CA THR A 189 -12.44 6.29 -8.47
C THR A 189 -12.06 7.17 -9.65
N PHE A 190 -11.00 6.84 -10.40
CA PHE A 190 -10.62 7.57 -11.61
C PHE A 190 -11.33 7.05 -12.87
N ILE A 191 -11.88 5.83 -12.86
CA ILE A 191 -12.60 5.25 -13.99
C ILE A 191 -13.76 6.15 -14.45
N PRO A 192 -14.66 6.64 -13.56
CA PRO A 192 -15.74 7.55 -13.94
C PRO A 192 -15.25 8.80 -14.69
N SER A 193 -14.24 9.47 -14.14
CA SER A 193 -13.67 10.69 -14.70
C SER A 193 -13.06 10.44 -16.08
N ASN A 194 -12.35 9.32 -16.24
CA ASN A 194 -11.77 8.93 -17.53
C ASN A 194 -12.84 8.65 -18.58
N THR A 195 -13.88 7.87 -18.25
CA THR A 195 -14.97 7.57 -19.18
C THR A 195 -15.74 8.83 -19.60
N LEU A 196 -15.97 9.76 -18.68
CA LEU A 196 -16.59 11.06 -19.00
C LEU A 196 -15.72 11.89 -19.94
N LEU A 197 -14.41 11.97 -19.71
CA LEU A 197 -13.49 12.69 -20.57
C LEU A 197 -13.39 12.08 -21.96
N ASP A 198 -13.35 10.76 -22.06
CA ASP A 198 -13.32 10.05 -23.35
C ASP A 198 -14.62 10.29 -24.12
N THR A 199 -15.76 10.30 -23.43
CA THR A 199 -17.06 10.64 -24.04
C THR A 199 -17.08 12.08 -24.53
N LEU A 200 -16.55 13.02 -23.75
CA LEU A 200 -16.51 14.45 -24.09
C LEU A 200 -15.58 14.71 -25.28
N SER A 201 -14.41 14.08 -25.32
CA SER A 201 -13.47 14.14 -26.44
C SER A 201 -14.09 13.60 -27.74
N ASN A 202 -14.78 12.46 -27.67
CA ASN A 202 -15.43 11.86 -28.84
C ASN A 202 -16.69 12.63 -29.30
N ARG A 203 -17.46 13.23 -28.38
CA ARG A 203 -18.68 13.98 -28.69
C ARG A 203 -18.45 15.43 -29.12
N ASN A 204 -17.29 16.02 -28.83
CA ASN A 204 -16.95 17.39 -29.20
C ASN A 204 -17.20 17.76 -30.68
N LYS A 205 -17.28 16.77 -31.57
CA LYS A 205 -17.59 16.96 -33.00
C LYS A 205 -19.08 17.06 -33.33
N LEU A 206 -19.99 16.67 -32.41
CA LEU A 206 -21.43 16.53 -32.68
C LEU A 206 -22.37 17.13 -31.62
N SER A 207 -21.88 17.52 -30.44
CA SER A 207 -22.73 17.95 -29.31
C SER A 207 -22.89 19.47 -29.17
N SER A 208 -24.02 19.89 -28.58
CA SER A 208 -24.30 21.30 -28.30
C SER A 208 -23.33 21.89 -27.27
N PRO A 209 -23.00 23.20 -27.33
CA PRO A 209 -22.14 23.86 -26.34
C PRO A 209 -22.64 23.75 -24.89
N LEU A 210 -23.97 23.69 -24.70
CA LEU A 210 -24.59 23.58 -23.38
C LEU A 210 -24.37 22.19 -22.74
N ASP A 211 -24.36 21.13 -23.56
CA ASP A 211 -24.08 19.77 -23.11
C ASP A 211 -22.62 19.59 -22.72
N ILE A 212 -21.72 20.21 -23.48
CA ILE A 212 -20.27 20.22 -23.20
C ILE A 212 -20.00 20.88 -21.84
N ASN A 213 -20.53 22.08 -21.59
CA ASN A 213 -20.33 22.80 -20.34
C ASN A 213 -20.84 21.98 -19.14
N ARG A 214 -22.03 21.38 -19.26
CA ARG A 214 -22.61 20.52 -18.22
C ARG A 214 -21.73 19.30 -17.94
N MET A 215 -21.21 18.63 -18.97
CA MET A 215 -20.33 17.48 -18.81
C MET A 215 -18.98 17.88 -18.20
N ALA A 216 -18.35 18.96 -18.66
CA ALA A 216 -17.08 19.45 -18.10
C ALA A 216 -17.22 19.78 -16.60
N LYS A 217 -18.29 20.49 -16.22
CA LYS A 217 -18.60 20.83 -14.82
C LYS A 217 -18.82 19.57 -13.97
N SER A 218 -19.57 18.59 -14.49
CA SER A 218 -19.79 17.31 -13.82
C SER A 218 -18.47 16.57 -13.58
N THR A 219 -17.64 16.44 -14.61
CA THR A 219 -16.31 15.80 -14.54
C THR A 219 -15.40 16.48 -13.52
N ARG A 220 -15.35 17.82 -13.49
CA ARG A 220 -14.57 18.55 -12.50
C ARG A 220 -15.05 18.28 -11.08
N VAL A 221 -16.36 18.26 -10.84
CA VAL A 221 -16.92 17.94 -9.51
C VAL A 221 -16.55 16.52 -9.08
N TYR A 222 -16.63 15.54 -9.98
CA TYR A 222 -16.18 14.17 -9.69
C TYR A 222 -14.70 14.11 -9.38
N TYR A 223 -13.86 14.76 -10.19
CA TYR A 223 -12.43 14.79 -9.98
C TYR A 223 -12.05 15.42 -8.62
N ILE A 224 -12.70 16.52 -8.21
CA ILE A 224 -12.49 17.12 -6.88
C ILE A 224 -12.85 16.14 -5.76
N LYS A 225 -13.96 15.40 -5.89
CA LYS A 225 -14.35 14.36 -4.93
C LYS A 225 -13.33 13.22 -4.89
N THR A 226 -12.83 12.80 -6.05
CA THR A 226 -11.76 11.80 -6.16
C THR A 226 -10.49 12.26 -5.46
N ILE A 227 -10.01 13.49 -5.70
CA ILE A 227 -8.85 14.05 -4.99
C ILE A 227 -9.08 14.04 -3.47
N LYS A 228 -10.26 14.50 -3.03
CA LYS A 228 -10.59 14.52 -1.60
C LYS A 228 -10.55 13.11 -1.00
N SER A 229 -11.06 12.11 -1.71
CA SER A 229 -11.03 10.72 -1.31
C SER A 229 -9.60 10.18 -1.21
N ILE A 230 -8.76 10.48 -2.21
CA ILE A 230 -7.34 10.07 -2.24
C ILE A 230 -6.56 10.73 -1.10
N ARG A 231 -6.82 12.01 -0.77
CA ARG A 231 -6.18 12.68 0.37
C ARG A 231 -6.49 12.03 1.72
N TYR A 232 -7.70 11.51 1.92
CA TYR A 232 -8.00 10.74 3.13
C TYR A 232 -7.19 9.44 3.18
N MET A 233 -7.06 8.76 2.05
CA MET A 233 -6.29 7.53 1.97
C MET A 233 -4.79 7.77 2.08
N ASP A 234 -4.29 8.85 1.51
CA ASP A 234 -2.89 9.26 1.59
C ASP A 234 -2.47 9.47 3.05
N ARG A 235 -3.20 10.30 3.79
CA ARG A 235 -2.94 10.50 5.23
C ARG A 235 -3.04 9.21 6.04
N PHE A 236 -3.92 8.30 5.65
CA PHE A 236 -4.10 7.02 6.33
C PHE A 236 -2.97 6.02 6.04
N LEU A 237 -2.39 6.05 4.83
CA LEU A 237 -1.34 5.14 4.39
C LEU A 237 0.08 5.72 4.50
N ALA A 238 0.25 7.04 4.65
CA ALA A 238 1.54 7.71 4.58
C ALA A 238 2.59 7.10 5.53
N TYR A 239 2.18 6.79 6.77
CA TYR A 239 3.05 6.11 7.74
C TYR A 239 3.40 4.69 7.30
N ALA A 240 2.43 3.91 6.83
CA ALA A 240 2.66 2.54 6.37
C ALA A 240 3.57 2.50 5.14
N ILE A 241 3.39 3.43 4.20
CA ILE A 241 4.23 3.58 3.00
C ILE A 241 5.67 3.94 3.39
N LEU A 242 5.85 4.90 4.31
CA LEU A 242 7.17 5.27 4.84
C LEU A 242 7.89 4.05 5.40
N VAL A 243 7.24 3.35 6.33
CA VAL A 243 7.82 2.20 7.02
C VAL A 243 8.11 1.06 6.04
N PHE A 244 7.22 0.80 5.07
CA PHE A 244 7.41 -0.21 4.04
C PHE A 244 8.67 0.03 3.20
N TYR A 245 8.85 1.25 2.68
CA TYR A 245 10.04 1.57 1.88
C TYR A 245 11.32 1.61 2.72
N LEU A 246 11.28 2.12 3.96
CA LEU A 246 12.44 2.12 4.86
C LEU A 246 12.90 0.70 5.20
N TYR A 247 11.96 -0.19 5.52
CA TYR A 247 12.26 -1.59 5.77
C TYR A 247 12.89 -2.23 4.54
N PHE A 248 12.32 -2.01 3.35
CA PHE A 248 12.85 -2.59 2.11
C PHE A 248 14.27 -2.11 1.79
N ILE A 249 14.56 -0.82 1.94
CA ILE A 249 15.91 -0.27 1.74
C ILE A 249 16.90 -0.94 2.71
N GLY A 250 16.56 -1.00 4.01
CA GLY A 250 17.41 -1.64 5.01
C GLY A 250 17.64 -3.12 4.71
N HIS A 251 16.59 -3.83 4.31
CA HIS A 251 16.67 -5.24 3.94
C HIS A 251 17.55 -5.48 2.70
N CYS A 252 17.42 -4.65 1.65
CA CYS A 252 18.28 -4.74 0.47
C CYS A 252 19.76 -4.59 0.83
N ILE A 253 20.13 -3.55 1.58
CA ILE A 253 21.51 -3.31 2.02
C ILE A 253 22.05 -4.55 2.75
N PHE A 254 21.23 -5.15 3.62
CA PHE A 254 21.65 -6.32 4.38
C PHE A 254 21.82 -7.58 3.52
N VAL A 255 20.85 -7.89 2.66
CA VAL A 255 20.95 -9.07 1.79
C VAL A 255 22.15 -8.96 0.86
N PHE A 256 22.44 -7.78 0.30
CA PHE A 256 23.63 -7.58 -0.52
C PHE A 256 24.91 -7.72 0.32
N SER A 257 24.99 -7.11 1.50
CA SER A 257 26.15 -7.27 2.40
C SER A 257 26.39 -8.72 2.79
N SER A 258 25.34 -9.46 3.14
CA SER A 258 25.40 -10.88 3.46
C SER A 258 25.84 -11.71 2.25
N THR A 259 25.25 -11.48 1.07
CA THR A 259 25.58 -12.22 -0.15
C THR A 259 27.02 -11.97 -0.62
N LEU A 260 27.56 -10.76 -0.41
CA LEU A 260 28.93 -10.39 -0.80
C LEU A 260 29.99 -10.85 0.22
N ASN A 261 29.67 -10.88 1.52
CA ASN A 261 30.59 -11.35 2.57
C ASN A 261 30.62 -12.88 2.73
N ILE A 262 29.65 -13.62 2.19
CA ILE A 262 29.63 -15.08 2.31
C ILE A 262 30.69 -15.69 1.38
N GLY A 263 31.84 -16.01 1.96
CA GLY A 263 32.87 -16.86 1.34
C GLY A 263 32.54 -18.36 1.33
N SER A 264 31.29 -18.81 1.42
CA SER A 264 31.00 -20.24 1.66
C SER A 264 29.62 -20.77 1.22
N SER A 265 29.66 -21.96 0.61
CA SER A 265 28.56 -22.85 0.17
C SER A 265 27.57 -22.32 -0.89
N PRO A 266 27.46 -22.97 -2.07
CA PRO A 266 26.49 -22.60 -3.10
C PRO A 266 25.03 -22.66 -2.62
N TYR A 267 24.74 -23.47 -1.60
CA TYR A 267 23.41 -23.55 -0.99
C TYR A 267 22.99 -22.24 -0.32
N MET A 268 23.88 -21.62 0.47
CA MET A 268 23.59 -20.36 1.18
C MET A 268 23.42 -19.20 0.22
N LEU A 269 24.21 -19.19 -0.86
CA LEU A 269 24.05 -18.23 -1.95
C LEU A 269 22.69 -18.40 -2.65
N CYS A 270 22.31 -19.63 -3.02
CA CYS A 270 20.99 -19.91 -3.59
C CYS A 270 19.84 -19.48 -2.67
N TYR A 271 19.94 -19.76 -1.37
CA TYR A 271 18.94 -19.34 -0.39
C TYR A 271 18.82 -17.81 -0.29
N SER A 272 19.96 -17.10 -0.24
CA SER A 272 19.99 -15.64 -0.15
C SER A 272 19.41 -14.99 -1.40
N VAL A 273 19.74 -15.50 -2.59
CA VAL A 273 19.16 -15.06 -3.87
C VAL A 273 17.66 -15.32 -3.92
N PHE A 274 17.21 -16.52 -3.52
CA PHE A 274 15.78 -16.84 -3.45
C PHE A 274 15.03 -15.90 -2.49
N ARG A 275 15.63 -15.61 -1.34
CA ARG A 275 15.08 -14.66 -0.36
C ARG A 275 14.99 -13.25 -0.93
N PHE A 276 16.04 -12.78 -1.60
CA PHE A 276 16.06 -11.48 -2.28
C PHE A 276 14.90 -11.32 -3.27
N PHE A 277 14.72 -12.28 -4.17
CA PHE A 277 13.65 -12.23 -5.18
C PHE A 277 12.27 -12.33 -4.56
N GLY A 278 12.09 -13.20 -3.56
CA GLY A 278 10.83 -13.35 -2.87
C GLY A 278 10.43 -12.08 -2.10
N GLU A 279 11.35 -11.47 -1.36
CA GLU A 279 11.07 -10.22 -0.64
C GLU A 279 10.87 -9.03 -1.62
N SER A 280 11.62 -8.99 -2.72
CA SER A 280 11.41 -8.02 -3.80
C SER A 280 10.03 -8.16 -4.48
N SER A 281 9.43 -9.36 -4.45
CA SER A 281 8.11 -9.60 -5.01
C SER A 281 6.97 -8.86 -4.28
N TYR A 282 7.19 -8.41 -3.03
CA TYR A 282 6.26 -7.54 -2.30
C TYR A 282 6.37 -6.08 -2.74
N LEU A 283 7.58 -5.62 -3.06
CA LEU A 283 7.84 -4.25 -3.49
C LEU A 283 7.10 -3.93 -4.79
N VAL A 284 7.19 -4.83 -5.77
CA VAL A 284 6.65 -4.62 -7.13
C VAL A 284 5.14 -4.31 -7.13
N PRO A 285 4.25 -5.14 -6.57
CA PRO A 285 2.81 -4.89 -6.62
C PRO A 285 2.42 -3.64 -5.81
N VAL A 286 2.99 -3.44 -4.62
CA VAL A 286 2.71 -2.25 -3.79
C VAL A 286 3.08 -0.99 -4.57
N THR A 287 4.31 -0.95 -5.07
CA THR A 287 4.84 0.21 -5.80
C THR A 287 4.08 0.45 -7.10
N TYR A 288 3.75 -0.60 -7.85
CA TYR A 288 2.92 -0.50 -9.05
C TYR A 288 1.59 0.17 -8.75
N HIS A 289 0.89 -0.28 -7.70
CA HIS A 289 -0.44 0.26 -7.38
C HIS A 289 -0.38 1.69 -6.82
N LEU A 290 0.66 2.04 -6.05
CA LEU A 290 0.91 3.42 -5.59
C LEU A 290 1.16 4.37 -6.78
N ILE A 291 2.12 4.02 -7.65
CA ILE A 291 2.45 4.78 -8.86
C ILE A 291 1.23 4.94 -9.76
N ARG A 292 0.45 3.87 -9.94
CA ARG A 292 -0.69 3.88 -10.85
C ARG A 292 -1.76 4.90 -10.44
N VAL A 293 -1.94 5.17 -9.15
CA VAL A 293 -2.84 6.25 -8.68
C VAL A 293 -2.36 7.61 -9.17
N ASN A 294 -1.05 7.89 -9.06
CA ASN A 294 -0.47 9.13 -9.56
C ASN A 294 -0.59 9.21 -11.09
N GLN A 295 -0.22 8.15 -11.82
CA GLN A 295 -0.32 8.11 -13.28
C GLN A 295 -1.74 8.35 -13.78
N LEU A 296 -2.76 7.80 -13.11
CA LEU A 296 -4.17 8.03 -13.49
C LEU A 296 -4.57 9.50 -13.32
N SER A 297 -4.03 10.20 -12.32
CA SER A 297 -4.25 11.64 -12.19
C SER A 297 -3.58 12.44 -13.30
N VAL A 298 -2.33 12.10 -13.65
CA VAL A 298 -1.60 12.75 -14.76
C VAL A 298 -2.32 12.52 -16.09
N GLN A 299 -2.83 11.31 -16.35
CA GLN A 299 -3.62 11.03 -17.55
C GLN A 299 -4.88 11.88 -17.67
N ILE A 300 -5.53 12.20 -16.54
CA ILE A 300 -6.68 13.11 -16.53
C ILE A 300 -6.24 14.53 -16.90
N PHE A 301 -5.10 15.00 -16.39
CA PHE A 301 -4.52 16.28 -16.80
C PHE A 301 -4.31 16.33 -18.31
N ASP A 302 -3.62 15.34 -18.88
CA ASP A 302 -3.31 15.28 -20.30
C ASP A 302 -4.58 15.29 -21.17
N LYS A 303 -5.61 14.54 -20.77
CA LYS A 303 -6.91 14.51 -21.47
C LYS A 303 -7.63 15.85 -21.43
N VAL A 304 -7.68 16.50 -20.26
CA VAL A 304 -8.30 17.83 -20.12
C VAL A 304 -7.50 18.89 -20.89
N TYR A 305 -6.18 18.74 -20.94
CA TYR A 305 -5.30 19.62 -21.70
C TYR A 305 -5.53 19.48 -23.20
N GLN A 306 -5.56 18.25 -23.72
CA GLN A 306 -5.94 17.98 -25.12
C GLN A 306 -7.34 18.52 -25.45
N LEU A 307 -8.29 18.35 -24.54
CA LEU A 307 -9.63 18.88 -24.70
C LEU A 307 -9.59 20.40 -24.92
N SER A 308 -8.81 21.15 -24.15
CA SER A 308 -8.71 22.61 -24.29
C SER A 308 -8.33 23.10 -25.70
N PHE A 309 -7.53 22.33 -26.46
CA PHE A 309 -7.20 22.66 -27.86
C PHE A 309 -8.26 22.18 -28.86
N SER A 310 -9.06 21.18 -28.49
CA SER A 310 -10.12 20.65 -29.36
C SER A 310 -11.37 21.53 -29.39
N PHE A 311 -11.47 22.51 -28.48
CA PHE A 311 -12.57 23.48 -28.49
C PHE A 311 -12.28 24.60 -29.50
N ASN A 312 -13.05 24.65 -30.59
CA ASN A 312 -12.95 25.70 -31.60
C ASN A 312 -13.62 26.99 -31.11
N SER A 313 -13.27 28.12 -31.74
CA SER A 313 -13.78 29.48 -31.49
C SER A 313 -15.32 29.63 -31.48
N ASP A 314 -16.04 28.66 -32.05
CA ASP A 314 -17.49 28.69 -32.22
C ASP A 314 -18.25 28.10 -31.01
N GLN A 315 -17.53 27.57 -30.02
CA GLN A 315 -18.13 27.04 -28.77
C GLN A 315 -18.22 28.13 -27.69
N SER A 316 -19.23 28.03 -26.82
CA SER A 316 -19.54 29.05 -25.81
C SER A 316 -18.34 29.35 -24.91
N ILE A 317 -18.04 30.64 -24.69
CA ILE A 317 -17.00 31.16 -23.77
C ILE A 317 -17.06 30.48 -22.39
N GLU A 318 -18.26 30.16 -21.92
CA GLU A 318 -18.49 29.46 -20.65
C GLU A 318 -17.82 28.08 -20.58
N ALA A 319 -17.87 27.30 -21.66
CA ALA A 319 -17.27 25.96 -21.71
C ALA A 319 -15.73 26.03 -21.69
N ILE A 320 -15.16 26.99 -22.41
CA ILE A 320 -13.71 27.25 -22.42
C ILE A 320 -13.23 27.68 -21.03
N ASN A 321 -13.98 28.59 -20.38
CA ASN A 321 -13.67 29.04 -19.02
C ASN A 321 -13.72 27.89 -18.01
N GLU A 322 -14.71 27.00 -18.10
CA GLU A 322 -14.82 25.84 -17.21
C GLU A 322 -13.65 24.86 -17.39
N ILE A 323 -13.19 24.63 -18.62
CA ILE A 323 -12.02 23.77 -18.91
C ILE A 323 -10.73 24.41 -18.40
N ASN A 324 -10.53 25.71 -18.62
CA ASN A 324 -9.39 26.44 -18.09
C ASN A 324 -9.36 26.40 -16.56
N LEU A 325 -10.53 26.56 -15.91
CA LEU A 325 -10.66 26.43 -14.47
C LEU A 325 -10.36 24.99 -14.02
N PHE A 326 -10.78 23.98 -14.79
CA PHE A 326 -10.47 22.59 -14.50
C PHE A 326 -8.97 22.31 -14.60
N LEU A 327 -8.30 22.76 -15.66
CA LEU A 327 -6.84 22.67 -15.83
C LEU A 327 -6.09 23.33 -14.68
N LEU A 328 -6.49 24.56 -14.32
CA LEU A 328 -5.88 25.28 -13.20
C LEU A 328 -5.99 24.50 -11.88
N ARG A 329 -7.12 23.80 -11.68
CA ARG A 329 -7.35 22.99 -10.47
C ARG A 329 -6.61 21.65 -10.50
N ILE A 330 -6.45 21.02 -11.66
CA ILE A 330 -5.67 19.77 -11.78
C ILE A 330 -4.18 20.08 -11.61
N ASN A 331 -3.66 21.09 -12.32
CA ASN A 331 -2.24 21.44 -12.34
C ASN A 331 -1.67 21.81 -10.95
N ARG A 332 -2.53 22.32 -10.06
CA ARG A 332 -2.13 22.71 -8.68
C ARG A 332 -2.15 21.56 -7.68
N ASN A 333 -2.70 20.41 -8.03
CA ASN A 333 -2.82 19.29 -7.11
C ASN A 333 -1.90 18.16 -7.57
N ASP A 334 -0.79 17.98 -6.87
CA ASP A 334 -0.09 16.69 -6.91
C ASP A 334 -0.98 15.65 -6.26
N VAL A 335 -1.51 14.74 -7.07
CA VAL A 335 -2.43 13.68 -6.61
C VAL A 335 -1.72 12.34 -6.67
N GLY A 336 -1.76 11.64 -5.55
CA GLY A 336 -1.15 10.34 -5.36
C GLY A 336 -0.88 10.12 -3.88
N PHE A 337 0.00 9.17 -3.61
CA PHE A 337 0.46 8.88 -2.26
C PHE A 337 1.79 9.55 -1.99
N THR A 338 2.01 9.97 -0.75
CA THR A 338 3.24 10.61 -0.31
C THR A 338 4.07 9.67 0.57
N PHE A 339 5.38 9.80 0.44
CA PHE A 339 6.34 9.26 1.38
C PHE A 339 6.44 10.25 2.56
N ALA A 340 5.71 9.96 3.64
CA ALA A 340 5.65 10.77 4.86
C ALA A 340 5.32 12.26 4.65
N ASP A 341 4.40 12.58 3.74
CA ASP A 341 4.04 13.96 3.35
C ASP A 341 5.22 14.78 2.75
N LEU A 342 6.38 14.16 2.48
CA LEU A 342 7.57 14.83 1.93
C LEU A 342 7.60 14.83 0.41
N CYS A 343 7.45 13.65 -0.20
CA CYS A 343 7.60 13.44 -1.64
C CYS A 343 6.49 12.54 -2.17
N LEU A 344 5.97 12.85 -3.36
CA LEU A 344 5.00 12.00 -4.05
C LEU A 344 5.66 10.70 -4.54
N VAL A 345 5.00 9.56 -4.31
CA VAL A 345 5.41 8.26 -4.83
C VAL A 345 5.08 8.19 -6.33
N SER A 346 5.98 8.78 -7.12
CA SER A 346 5.95 8.82 -8.57
C SER A 346 6.92 7.78 -9.16
N PRO A 347 6.83 7.48 -10.48
CA PRO A 347 7.84 6.65 -11.14
C PRO A 347 9.27 7.16 -10.93
N SER A 348 9.46 8.49 -10.96
CA SER A 348 10.75 9.13 -10.74
C SER A 348 11.27 8.90 -9.33
N PHE A 349 10.41 9.04 -8.30
CA PHE A 349 10.77 8.77 -6.91
C PHE A 349 11.27 7.33 -6.74
N VAL A 350 10.55 6.37 -7.30
CA VAL A 350 10.90 4.95 -7.20
C VAL A 350 12.20 4.65 -7.94
N SER A 351 12.39 5.22 -9.12
CA SER A 351 13.66 5.09 -9.85
C SER A 351 14.83 5.65 -9.05
N SER A 352 14.67 6.81 -8.42
CA SER A 352 15.70 7.38 -7.54
C SER A 352 15.98 6.49 -6.34
N LEU A 353 14.94 5.92 -5.72
CA LEU A 353 15.07 5.03 -4.56
C LEU A 353 15.80 3.73 -4.91
N VAL A 354 15.51 3.14 -6.08
CA VAL A 354 16.24 1.99 -6.61
C VAL A 354 17.70 2.33 -6.86
N SER A 355 17.99 3.45 -7.51
CA SER A 355 19.37 3.89 -7.78
C SER A 355 20.15 4.16 -6.49
N ILE A 356 19.53 4.80 -5.50
CA ILE A 356 20.14 5.04 -4.18
C ILE A 356 20.42 3.71 -3.48
N SER A 357 19.43 2.80 -3.46
CA SER A 357 19.59 1.49 -2.83
C SER A 357 20.74 0.70 -3.49
N PHE A 358 20.83 0.72 -4.82
CA PHE A 358 21.91 0.07 -5.55
C PHE A 358 23.28 0.70 -5.23
N ASN A 359 23.38 2.03 -5.18
CA ASN A 359 24.62 2.73 -4.83
C ASN A 359 25.06 2.50 -3.37
N PHE A 360 24.13 2.25 -2.44
CA PHE A 360 24.48 1.88 -1.05
C PHE A 360 24.87 0.41 -0.90
N CYS A 361 24.52 -0.44 -1.87
CA CYS A 361 24.85 -1.86 -1.87
C CYS A 361 26.20 -2.18 -2.53
N TYR A 362 26.71 -1.27 -3.37
CA TYR A 362 28.06 -1.29 -3.97
C TYR A 362 29.02 -0.44 -3.14
#